data_AF-A0A3D1Q6W5-F1
#
_entry.id   AF-A0A3D1Q6W5-F1
#
_cell.length_a   1.000
_cell.length_b   1.000
_cell.length_c   1.000
_cell.angle_alpha   90.00
_cell.angle_beta   90.00
_cell.angle_gamma   90.00
#
_symmetry.space_group_name_H-M   'P 1'
#
loop_
_entity.id
_entity.type
_entity.pdbx_description
1 polymer ?
#
loop_
_entity_poly.entity_id
_entity_poly.type
_entity_poly.pdbx_seq_one_letter_code
_entity_poly.pdbx_strand_id
1 'polypeptide(L)'
;KFHDTVMNGAELIKPGDQIISCSFSATVCSALIQASAAGRSFAALIVDEQSQAQGLKYGEMMASALQAGGVGCDLVAEDRLDSIQGVSLGLVGADSVLSDGSLINGYPSLQLARTCFERQIPFYCLCESHKLASSYPPLPLEEGFDLIPATYVTAVVTEKGIISFP
;
A
#
# COMPACT_ATOMS: atom_id res chain seq x y z
N LYS A 1 -9.49 16.22 -2.10
CA LYS A 1 -9.70 14.75 -1.88
C LYS A 1 -8.43 13.99 -2.19
N PHE A 2 -8.15 13.59 -3.44
CA PHE A 2 -6.91 12.89 -3.79
C PHE A 2 -5.65 13.58 -3.28
N HIS A 3 -5.50 14.88 -3.57
CA HIS A 3 -4.36 15.69 -3.11
C HIS A 3 -4.18 15.61 -1.58
N ASP A 4 -5.25 15.79 -0.80
CA ASP A 4 -5.14 15.80 0.66
C ASP A 4 -4.82 14.40 1.20
N THR A 5 -5.37 13.32 0.61
CA THR A 5 -4.96 11.95 0.94
C THR A 5 -3.47 11.72 0.69
N VAL A 6 -2.96 12.24 -0.44
CA VAL A 6 -1.54 12.17 -0.79
C VAL A 6 -0.68 12.92 0.22
N MET A 7 -1.07 14.13 0.61
CA MET A 7 -0.34 14.92 1.62
C MET A 7 -0.33 14.21 2.98
N ASN A 8 -1.49 13.73 3.46
CA ASN A 8 -1.60 13.00 4.72
C ASN A 8 -0.80 11.69 4.70
N GLY A 9 -0.80 10.97 3.57
CA GLY A 9 0.00 9.76 3.39
C GLY A 9 1.49 10.06 3.39
N ALA A 10 1.91 11.14 2.71
CA ALA A 10 3.30 11.57 2.68
C ALA A 10 3.81 11.91 4.09
N GLU A 11 2.98 12.51 4.96
CA GLU A 11 3.33 12.83 6.35
C GLU A 11 3.71 11.62 7.22
N LEU A 12 3.28 10.41 6.87
CA LEU A 12 3.69 9.19 7.59
C LEU A 12 5.17 8.83 7.37
N ILE A 13 5.74 9.23 6.22
CA ILE A 13 7.08 8.83 5.79
C ILE A 13 8.12 9.69 6.50
N LYS A 14 9.04 9.07 7.24
CA LYS A 14 10.11 9.75 7.96
C LYS A 14 11.46 9.56 7.24
N PRO A 15 12.41 10.50 7.40
CA PRO A 15 13.77 10.30 6.92
C PRO A 15 14.38 9.02 7.51
N GLY A 16 14.95 8.18 6.64
CA GLY A 16 15.55 6.90 6.99
C GLY A 16 14.58 5.71 6.93
N ASP A 17 13.31 5.92 6.61
CA ASP A 17 12.36 4.81 6.47
C ASP A 17 12.72 3.89 5.30
N GLN A 18 12.42 2.61 5.47
CA GLN A 18 12.34 1.64 4.40
C GLN A 18 10.88 1.22 4.25
N ILE A 19 10.29 1.65 3.14
CA ILE A 19 8.87 1.50 2.87
C ILE A 19 8.67 0.27 2.00
N ILE A 20 7.68 -0.55 2.34
CA ILE A 20 7.24 -1.66 1.51
C ILE A 20 5.81 -1.43 1.00
N SER A 21 5.56 -1.73 -0.26
CA SER A 21 4.24 -1.65 -0.91
C SER A 21 4.09 -2.80 -1.90
N CYS A 22 2.88 -3.03 -2.37
CA CYS A 22 2.60 -3.98 -3.44
C CYS A 22 1.39 -3.51 -4.28
N SER A 23 1.12 -4.22 -5.38
CA SER A 23 0.13 -3.82 -6.37
C SER A 23 0.40 -2.40 -6.93
N PHE A 24 -0.52 -1.86 -7.72
CA PHE A 24 -0.42 -0.50 -8.25
C PHE A 24 -1.43 0.41 -7.55
N SER A 25 -0.92 1.42 -6.83
CA SER A 25 -1.75 2.47 -6.23
C SER A 25 -1.23 3.85 -6.60
N ALA A 26 -2.02 4.59 -7.38
CA ALA A 26 -1.69 5.97 -7.75
C ALA A 26 -1.55 6.89 -6.52
N THR A 27 -2.34 6.65 -5.47
CA THR A 27 -2.31 7.40 -4.22
C THR A 27 -1.01 7.14 -3.45
N VAL A 28 -0.59 5.87 -3.34
CA VAL A 28 0.69 5.52 -2.69
C VAL A 28 1.87 6.05 -3.49
N CYS A 29 1.88 5.89 -4.83
CA CYS A 29 2.91 6.48 -5.68
C CYS A 29 3.05 7.98 -5.45
N SER A 30 1.92 8.70 -5.46
CA SER A 30 1.91 10.14 -5.30
C SER A 30 2.37 10.57 -3.91
N ALA A 31 2.04 9.81 -2.86
CA ALA A 31 2.53 10.08 -1.50
C ALA A 31 4.05 9.89 -1.39
N LEU A 32 4.61 8.84 -1.99
CA LEU A 32 6.05 8.60 -2.04
C LEU A 32 6.79 9.71 -2.81
N ILE A 33 6.27 10.07 -4.00
CA ILE A 33 6.82 11.17 -4.80
C ILE A 33 6.76 12.49 -4.03
N GLN A 34 5.64 12.78 -3.37
CA GLN A 34 5.48 14.00 -2.57
C GLN A 34 6.42 14.02 -1.35
N ALA A 35 6.63 12.89 -0.67
CA ALA A 35 7.59 12.79 0.42
C ALA A 35 9.03 13.03 -0.05
N SER A 36 9.40 12.48 -1.21
CA SER A 36 10.71 12.70 -1.83
C SER A 36 10.89 14.17 -2.23
N ALA A 37 9.89 14.77 -2.89
CA ALA A 37 9.89 16.18 -3.27
C ALA A 37 9.98 17.13 -2.05
N ALA A 38 9.50 16.70 -0.88
CA ALA A 38 9.64 17.40 0.39
C ALA A 38 11.02 17.20 1.06
N GLY A 39 11.97 16.55 0.38
CA GLY A 39 13.36 16.36 0.85
C GLY A 39 13.55 15.19 1.82
N ARG A 40 12.58 14.27 1.94
CA ARG A 40 12.71 13.11 2.82
C ARG A 40 13.46 11.99 2.10
N SER A 41 14.56 11.55 2.70
CA SER A 41 15.34 10.40 2.21
C SER A 41 14.75 9.10 2.77
N PHE A 42 14.36 8.17 1.90
CA PHE A 42 13.82 6.85 2.26
C PHE A 42 14.16 5.83 1.16
N ALA A 43 14.02 4.55 1.47
CA ALA A 43 14.07 3.46 0.49
C ALA A 43 12.67 2.91 0.23
N ALA A 44 12.38 2.49 -1.00
CA ALA A 44 11.10 1.91 -1.39
C ALA A 44 11.30 0.51 -1.98
N LEU A 45 10.56 -0.46 -1.46
CA LEU A 45 10.50 -1.84 -1.93
C LEU A 45 9.09 -2.12 -2.46
N ILE A 46 9.01 -2.54 -3.72
CA ILE A 46 7.74 -2.87 -4.37
C ILE A 46 7.67 -4.38 -4.56
N VAL A 47 6.73 -5.01 -3.86
CA VAL A 47 6.48 -6.45 -3.98
C VAL A 47 5.65 -6.71 -5.23
N ASP A 48 6.15 -7.59 -6.08
CA ASP A 48 5.48 -8.03 -7.30
C ASP A 48 5.12 -9.53 -7.19
N GLU A 49 3.92 -9.86 -7.65
CA GLU A 49 3.42 -11.24 -7.70
C GLU A 49 4.18 -12.01 -8.79
N GLN A 50 4.67 -13.21 -8.47
CA GLN A 50 5.34 -14.04 -9.49
C GLN A 50 4.34 -14.71 -10.45
N SER A 51 3.13 -15.00 -9.97
CA SER A 51 2.06 -15.63 -10.74
C SER A 51 1.33 -14.59 -11.57
N GLN A 52 1.69 -14.45 -12.85
CA GLN A 52 1.02 -13.53 -13.78
C GLN A 52 -0.35 -14.06 -14.24
N ALA A 53 -1.23 -14.44 -13.32
CA ALA A 53 -2.54 -15.01 -13.64
C ALA A 53 -3.35 -14.13 -14.61
N GLN A 54 -3.10 -12.82 -14.61
CA GLN A 54 -3.78 -11.84 -15.47
C GLN A 54 -2.87 -11.13 -16.49
N GLY A 55 -1.58 -11.48 -16.56
CA GLY A 55 -0.61 -10.82 -17.46
C GLY A 55 -0.32 -9.33 -17.15
N LEU A 56 -0.84 -8.82 -16.03
CA LEU A 56 -0.61 -7.45 -15.56
C LEU A 56 0.50 -7.45 -14.52
N LYS A 57 1.48 -6.56 -14.71
CA LYS A 57 2.65 -6.44 -13.84
C LYS A 57 2.53 -5.21 -12.96
N TYR A 58 1.63 -5.27 -11.99
CA TYR A 58 1.29 -4.11 -11.17
C TYR A 58 2.49 -3.56 -10.38
N GLY A 59 3.40 -4.41 -9.91
CA GLY A 59 4.63 -3.98 -9.27
C GLY A 59 5.54 -3.22 -10.24
N GLU A 60 5.76 -3.74 -11.45
CA GLU A 60 6.53 -3.04 -12.49
C GLU A 60 5.89 -1.70 -12.90
N MET A 61 4.55 -1.64 -12.99
CA MET A 61 3.82 -0.40 -13.26
C MET A 61 4.03 0.64 -12.14
N MET A 62 3.99 0.20 -10.88
CA MET A 62 4.22 1.07 -9.73
C MET A 62 5.66 1.58 -9.73
N ALA A 63 6.64 0.71 -9.97
CA ALA A 63 8.04 1.08 -10.07
C ALA A 63 8.28 2.08 -11.22
N SER A 64 7.65 1.88 -12.38
CA SER A 64 7.74 2.81 -13.51
C SER A 64 7.16 4.19 -13.16
N ALA A 65 6.02 4.24 -12.47
CA ALA A 65 5.40 5.49 -12.04
C ALA A 65 6.27 6.24 -11.01
N LEU A 66 6.88 5.53 -10.05
CA LEU A 66 7.82 6.09 -9.09
C LEU A 66 9.06 6.65 -9.78
N GLN A 67 9.64 5.88 -10.70
CA GLN A 67 10.82 6.29 -11.46
C GLN A 67 10.56 7.56 -12.29
N ALA A 68 9.38 7.66 -12.93
CA ALA A 68 8.95 8.85 -13.65
C ALA A 68 8.77 10.07 -12.73
N GLY A 69 8.42 9.84 -11.47
CA GLY A 69 8.35 10.85 -10.41
C GLY A 69 9.67 11.13 -9.69
N GLY A 70 10.79 10.55 -10.14
CA GLY A 70 12.11 10.76 -9.54
C GLY A 70 12.37 9.97 -8.25
N VAL A 71 11.57 8.94 -7.96
CA VAL A 71 11.75 8.03 -6.82
C VAL A 71 12.25 6.69 -7.32
N GLY A 72 13.45 6.28 -6.89
CA GLY A 72 13.96 4.93 -7.13
C GLY A 72 13.33 3.93 -6.17
N CYS A 73 13.14 2.69 -6.64
CA CYS A 73 12.66 1.58 -5.82
C CYS A 73 13.25 0.25 -6.30
N ASP A 74 13.31 -0.73 -5.40
CA ASP A 74 13.67 -2.10 -5.74
C ASP A 74 12.41 -2.96 -5.88
N LEU A 75 12.35 -3.75 -6.95
CA LEU A 75 11.33 -4.79 -7.11
C LEU A 75 11.73 -6.02 -6.32
N VAL A 76 10.79 -6.56 -5.54
CA VAL A 76 10.98 -7.74 -4.73
C VAL A 76 9.93 -8.77 -5.09
N ALA A 77 10.35 -10.02 -5.30
CA ALA A 77 9.40 -11.09 -5.53
C ALA A 77 8.64 -11.43 -4.24
N GLU A 78 7.35 -11.76 -4.37
CA GLU A 78 6.48 -12.14 -3.25
C GLU A 78 7.06 -13.24 -2.35
N ASP A 79 7.67 -14.28 -2.92
CA ASP A 79 8.31 -15.39 -2.19
C ASP A 79 9.53 -14.96 -1.35
N ARG A 80 10.03 -13.74 -1.56
CA ARG A 80 11.14 -13.14 -0.81
C ARG A 80 10.69 -12.22 0.31
N LEU A 81 9.40 -11.94 0.48
CA LEU A 81 8.84 -11.08 1.53
C LEU A 81 9.45 -11.38 2.91
N ASP A 82 9.52 -12.66 3.28
CA ASP A 82 10.01 -13.06 4.59
C ASP A 82 11.54 -12.89 4.76
N SER A 83 12.29 -12.74 3.68
CA SER A 83 13.73 -12.52 3.72
C SER A 83 14.12 -11.05 3.87
N ILE A 84 13.20 -10.12 3.60
CA ILE A 84 13.46 -8.68 3.66
C ILE A 84 13.67 -8.26 5.12
N GLN A 85 14.64 -7.36 5.37
CA GLN A 85 14.98 -6.87 6.70
C GLN A 85 15.00 -5.33 6.69
N GLY A 86 14.69 -4.73 7.85
CA GLY A 86 14.81 -3.27 8.04
C GLY A 86 13.62 -2.44 7.55
N VAL A 87 12.56 -3.08 7.04
CA VAL A 87 11.29 -2.41 6.71
C VAL A 87 10.72 -1.75 7.97
N SER A 88 10.37 -0.46 7.86
CA SER A 88 9.82 0.34 8.96
C SER A 88 8.37 0.77 8.74
N LEU A 89 7.86 0.66 7.51
CA LEU A 89 6.52 1.12 7.16
C LEU A 89 5.95 0.33 5.97
N GLY A 90 4.75 -0.23 6.11
CA GLY A 90 3.99 -0.81 5.01
C GLY A 90 2.89 0.14 4.53
N LEU A 91 2.83 0.41 3.22
CA LEU A 91 1.80 1.25 2.61
C LEU A 91 1.11 0.49 1.48
N VAL A 92 -0.21 0.55 1.42
CA VAL A 92 -1.00 0.01 0.30
C VAL A 92 -2.12 0.96 -0.10
N GLY A 93 -2.68 0.75 -1.29
CA GLY A 93 -3.98 1.30 -1.65
C GLY A 93 -5.11 0.40 -1.15
N ALA A 94 -6.33 0.74 -1.57
CA ALA A 94 -7.47 -0.14 -1.50
C ALA A 94 -8.42 0.12 -2.67
N ASP A 95 -9.11 -0.92 -3.11
CA ASP A 95 -10.29 -0.85 -3.95
C ASP A 95 -11.52 -0.53 -3.10
N SER A 96 -11.57 -1.09 -1.89
CA SER A 96 -12.54 -0.73 -0.86
C SER A 96 -12.04 -0.98 0.56
N VAL A 97 -12.63 -0.26 1.51
CA VAL A 97 -12.55 -0.52 2.94
C VAL A 97 -13.94 -0.91 3.42
N LEU A 98 -14.07 -2.12 3.96
CA LEU A 98 -15.32 -2.63 4.51
C LEU A 98 -15.67 -1.92 5.83
N SER A 99 -16.92 -2.08 6.27
CA SER A 99 -17.45 -1.45 7.48
C SER A 99 -16.71 -1.83 8.77
N ASP A 100 -16.06 -3.00 8.78
CA ASP A 100 -15.25 -3.49 9.91
C ASP A 100 -13.79 -3.02 9.84
N GLY A 101 -13.40 -2.29 8.79
CA GLY A 101 -12.03 -1.85 8.55
C GLY A 101 -11.18 -2.80 7.71
N SER A 102 -11.72 -3.96 7.32
CA SER A 102 -11.04 -4.88 6.41
C SER A 102 -10.88 -4.23 5.03
N LEU A 103 -9.78 -4.51 4.33
CA LEU A 103 -9.48 -3.92 3.03
C LEU A 103 -9.71 -4.94 1.92
N ILE A 104 -10.24 -4.49 0.80
CA ILE A 104 -10.12 -5.20 -0.47
C ILE A 104 -9.08 -4.48 -1.31
N ASN A 105 -8.05 -5.18 -1.75
CA ASN A 105 -6.97 -4.63 -2.57
C ASN A 105 -6.34 -5.73 -3.45
N GLY A 106 -5.64 -5.35 -4.52
CA GLY A 106 -4.98 -6.31 -5.41
C GLY A 106 -3.90 -7.16 -4.72
N TYR A 107 -3.63 -8.35 -5.27
CA TYR A 107 -2.52 -9.21 -4.83
C TYR A 107 -1.16 -8.50 -4.90
N PRO A 108 -0.16 -8.91 -4.10
CA PRO A 108 -0.20 -9.87 -2.97
C PRO A 108 -0.39 -9.17 -1.60
N SER A 109 -1.40 -8.30 -1.49
CA SER A 109 -1.52 -7.38 -0.36
C SER A 109 -1.92 -8.03 0.97
N LEU A 110 -2.58 -9.19 0.98
CA LEU A 110 -2.83 -9.97 2.19
C LEU A 110 -1.54 -10.53 2.78
N GLN A 111 -0.68 -11.11 1.94
CA GLN A 111 0.59 -11.66 2.40
C GLN A 111 1.50 -10.54 2.94
N LEU A 112 1.59 -9.42 2.22
CA LEU A 112 2.31 -8.22 2.69
C LEU A 112 1.80 -7.74 4.06
N ALA A 113 0.49 -7.56 4.21
CA ALA A 113 -0.12 -7.07 5.45
C ALA A 113 0.14 -8.02 6.62
N ARG A 114 0.02 -9.33 6.39
CA ARG A 114 0.33 -10.36 7.38
C ARG A 114 1.79 -10.31 7.83
N THR A 115 2.74 -10.24 6.89
CA THR A 115 4.17 -10.14 7.22
C THR A 115 4.47 -8.88 8.03
N CYS A 116 3.84 -7.74 7.70
CA CYS A 116 3.98 -6.52 8.49
C CYS A 116 3.43 -6.70 9.92
N PHE A 117 2.24 -7.29 10.05
CA PHE A 117 1.61 -7.56 11.33
C PHE A 117 2.46 -8.48 12.23
N GLU A 118 2.94 -9.61 11.70
CA GLU A 118 3.77 -10.57 12.44
C GLU A 118 5.10 -9.95 12.92
N ARG A 119 5.59 -8.92 12.21
CA ARG A 119 6.83 -8.18 12.53
C ARG A 119 6.61 -6.89 13.28
N GLN A 120 5.36 -6.58 13.65
CA GLN A 120 4.99 -5.33 14.33
C GLN A 120 5.39 -4.07 13.53
N ILE A 121 5.40 -4.17 12.20
CA ILE A 121 5.61 -3.05 11.28
C ILE A 121 4.26 -2.35 11.09
N PRO A 122 4.18 -1.02 11.28
CA PRO A 122 2.94 -0.29 11.05
C PRO A 122 2.56 -0.36 9.56
N PHE A 123 1.30 -0.69 9.30
CA PHE A 123 0.75 -0.95 7.97
C PHE A 123 -0.46 -0.06 7.71
N TYR A 124 -0.36 0.86 6.76
CA TYR A 124 -1.40 1.84 6.46
C TYR A 124 -1.98 1.65 5.06
N CYS A 125 -3.27 1.87 4.94
CA CYS A 125 -3.95 2.00 3.66
C CYS A 125 -4.16 3.47 3.31
N LEU A 126 -3.84 3.87 2.08
CA LEU A 126 -4.06 5.21 1.56
C LEU A 126 -5.18 5.17 0.52
N CYS A 127 -6.34 5.74 0.86
CA CYS A 127 -7.48 5.78 -0.04
C CYS A 127 -8.40 6.97 0.23
N GLU A 128 -9.15 7.42 -0.76
CA GLU A 128 -10.15 8.47 -0.55
C GLU A 128 -11.40 7.94 0.16
N SER A 129 -12.07 8.82 0.92
CA SER A 129 -13.16 8.43 1.82
C SER A 129 -14.41 7.84 1.14
N HIS A 130 -14.53 7.96 -0.19
CA HIS A 130 -15.62 7.35 -0.96
C HIS A 130 -15.47 5.82 -1.12
N LYS A 131 -14.29 5.27 -0.80
CA LYS A 131 -14.04 3.82 -0.77
C LYS A 131 -14.38 3.19 0.58
N LEU A 132 -14.71 3.99 1.59
CA LEU A 132 -15.07 3.49 2.92
C LEU A 132 -16.51 2.97 2.95
N ALA A 133 -16.70 1.87 3.69
CA ALA A 133 -17.95 1.11 3.75
C ALA A 133 -18.52 0.75 2.37
N SER A 134 -17.64 0.64 1.36
CA SER A 134 -18.01 0.21 0.02
C SER A 134 -18.02 -1.31 -0.03
N SER A 135 -19.00 -1.90 -0.71
CA SER A 135 -19.03 -3.34 -0.95
C SER A 135 -18.41 -3.72 -2.29
N TYR A 136 -17.60 -2.85 -2.89
CA TYR A 136 -16.97 -3.06 -4.19
C TYR A 136 -15.51 -3.48 -4.02
N PRO A 137 -15.00 -4.48 -4.76
CA PRO A 137 -15.76 -5.42 -5.59
C PRO A 137 -16.70 -6.28 -4.74
N PRO A 138 -17.83 -6.75 -5.33
CA PRO A 138 -18.80 -7.58 -4.61
C PRO A 138 -18.18 -8.91 -4.17
N LEU A 139 -18.63 -9.43 -3.02
CA LEU A 139 -18.27 -10.78 -2.56
C LEU A 139 -19.13 -11.84 -3.29
N PRO A 140 -18.58 -13.02 -3.64
CA PRO A 140 -17.19 -13.47 -3.42
C PRO A 140 -16.18 -12.71 -4.30
N LEU A 141 -14.97 -12.49 -3.78
CA LEU A 141 -13.92 -11.75 -4.50
C LEU A 141 -13.55 -12.46 -5.81
N GLU A 142 -13.38 -11.66 -6.86
CA GLU A 142 -12.80 -12.11 -8.12
C GLU A 142 -11.31 -12.41 -7.93
N GLU A 143 -10.76 -13.25 -8.81
CA GLU A 143 -9.32 -13.51 -8.87
C GLU A 143 -8.56 -12.19 -9.06
N GLY A 144 -7.47 -12.01 -8.33
CA GLY A 144 -6.65 -10.78 -8.34
C GLY A 144 -6.83 -9.89 -7.11
N PHE A 145 -7.84 -10.15 -6.26
CA PHE A 145 -8.10 -9.36 -5.06
C PHE A 145 -7.95 -10.17 -3.78
N ASP A 146 -7.32 -9.54 -2.80
CA ASP A 146 -7.18 -9.99 -1.43
C ASP A 146 -8.23 -9.34 -0.53
N LEU A 147 -8.69 -10.10 0.47
CA LEU A 147 -9.37 -9.56 1.64
C LEU A 147 -8.37 -9.49 2.80
N ILE A 148 -7.97 -8.28 3.18
CA ILE A 148 -7.05 -8.02 4.29
C ILE A 148 -7.87 -7.77 5.56
N PRO A 149 -7.74 -8.60 6.61
CA PRO A 149 -8.42 -8.37 7.88
C PRO A 149 -8.03 -7.04 8.51
N ALA A 150 -9.00 -6.33 9.11
CA ALA A 150 -8.78 -5.08 9.84
C ALA A 150 -7.65 -5.17 10.89
N THR A 151 -7.49 -6.34 11.53
CA THR A 151 -6.43 -6.61 12.52
C THR A 151 -5.01 -6.37 11.99
N TYR A 152 -4.78 -6.49 10.68
CA TYR A 152 -3.46 -6.24 10.08
C TYR A 152 -3.25 -4.77 9.71
N VAL A 153 -4.27 -3.94 9.81
CA VAL A 153 -4.27 -2.55 9.35
C VAL A 153 -4.12 -1.62 10.55
N THR A 154 -3.06 -0.83 10.57
CA THR A 154 -2.82 0.16 11.62
C THR A 154 -3.85 1.29 11.56
N ALA A 155 -4.09 1.84 10.36
CA ALA A 155 -5.15 2.80 10.10
C ALA A 155 -5.34 3.01 8.58
N VAL A 156 -6.46 3.63 8.22
CA VAL A 156 -6.74 4.12 6.87
C VAL A 156 -6.53 5.63 6.81
N VAL A 157 -5.69 6.09 5.89
CA VAL A 157 -5.39 7.49 5.64
C VAL A 157 -6.24 7.99 4.48
N THR A 158 -7.02 9.04 4.74
CA THR A 158 -7.93 9.65 3.76
C THR A 158 -7.72 11.15 3.67
N GLU A 159 -8.47 11.82 2.80
CA GLU A 159 -8.52 13.28 2.72
C GLU A 159 -9.08 13.94 3.99
N LYS A 160 -9.74 13.16 4.85
CA LYS A 160 -10.33 13.63 6.13
C LYS A 160 -9.40 13.37 7.31
N GLY A 161 -8.21 12.80 7.07
CA GLY A 161 -7.26 12.40 8.10
C GLY A 161 -7.17 10.89 8.28
N ILE A 162 -6.57 10.48 9.40
CA ILE A 162 -6.32 9.08 9.77
C ILE A 162 -7.55 8.52 10.49
N ILE A 163 -8.03 7.38 10.03
CA ILE A 163 -9.19 6.67 10.57
C ILE A 163 -8.72 5.31 11.07
N SER A 164 -8.91 5.05 12.36
CA SER A 164 -8.70 3.73 12.96
C SER A 164 -10.05 3.03 13.12
N PHE A 165 -10.05 1.73 12.88
CA PHE A 165 -11.21 0.87 13.08
C PHE A 165 -11.09 0.16 14.44
N PRO A 166 -12.22 -0.10 15.12
CA PRO A 166 -12.26 -0.71 16.45
C PRO A 166 -11.77 -2.16 16.46
#